data_AF-A0A950H6W7-F1
#
_entry.id   AF-A0A950H6W7-F1
#
_cell.length_a   1.000
_cell.length_b   1.000
_cell.length_c   1.000
_cell.angle_alpha   90.00
_cell.angle_beta   90.00
_cell.angle_gamma   90.00
#
_symmetry.space_group_name_H-M   'P 1'
#
loop_
_entity.id
_entity.type
_entity.pdbx_description
1 polymer ?
#
loop_
_entity_poly.entity_id
_entity_poly.type
_entity_poly.pdbx_seq_one_letter_code
_entity_poly.pdbx_strand_id
1 'polypeptide(L)'
;MSAHDKFVLASHDSLDYTGFTWTAILAAQTYASNSDPELGRGAAAYGRYFWRTFVDGVSGSYFTEAIVPSITREDPRYYTLGHGSFFRRMGYSLSRVAVTKTDSGASSFNWSEVAGNACAAALSNAYYPAQERGLHQSVRDWGAQVESAALNNVAKEFWPDIRRKILRRK
;
A
#
# COMPACT_ATOMS: atom_id res chain seq x y z
N MET A 1 1.72 -0.06 19.90
CA MET A 1 2.77 0.78 19.28
C MET A 1 2.43 2.24 19.53
N SER A 2 3.39 3.15 19.75
CA SER A 2 3.06 4.56 19.97
C SER A 2 2.66 5.25 18.65
N ALA A 3 1.97 6.39 18.72
CA ALA A 3 1.65 7.18 17.52
C ALA A 3 2.94 7.64 16.81
N HIS A 4 3.96 8.08 17.54
CA HIS A 4 5.25 8.46 16.96
C HIS A 4 5.87 7.34 16.11
N ASP A 5 5.89 6.11 16.63
CA ASP A 5 6.45 4.96 15.91
C ASP A 5 5.67 4.65 14.63
N LYS A 6 4.35 4.87 14.63
CA LYS A 6 3.47 4.72 13.46
C LYS A 6 3.81 5.71 12.34
N PHE A 7 4.08 6.98 12.68
CA PHE A 7 4.53 7.98 11.71
C PHE A 7 5.95 7.71 11.18
N VAL A 8 6.86 7.24 12.05
CA VAL A 8 8.21 6.82 11.64
C VAL A 8 8.13 5.64 10.68
N LEU A 9 7.28 4.64 10.96
CA LEU A 9 7.05 3.49 10.08
C LEU A 9 6.56 3.93 8.69
N ALA A 10 5.50 4.75 8.63
CA ALA A 10 4.96 5.25 7.37
C ALA A 10 6.02 6.01 6.55
N SER A 11 6.89 6.77 7.22
CA SER A 11 8.00 7.48 6.57
C SER A 11 9.03 6.51 5.99
N HIS A 12 9.37 5.44 6.72
CA HIS A 12 10.30 4.42 6.24
C HIS A 12 9.74 3.64 5.06
N ASP A 13 8.50 3.13 5.15
CA ASP A 13 7.88 2.35 4.07
C ASP A 13 7.68 3.20 2.79
N SER A 14 7.51 4.52 2.93
CA SER A 14 7.28 5.42 1.78
C SER A 14 8.57 5.99 1.18
N LEU A 15 9.56 6.35 2.00
CA LEU A 15 10.70 7.20 1.59
C LEU A 15 12.03 6.44 1.53
N ASP A 16 12.04 5.13 1.73
CA ASP A 16 13.23 4.32 1.53
C ASP A 16 13.38 3.87 0.06
N TYR A 17 14.54 3.27 -0.26
CA TYR A 17 14.82 2.76 -1.61
C TYR A 17 13.81 1.69 -2.07
N THR A 18 13.22 0.94 -1.14
CA THR A 18 12.24 -0.10 -1.48
C THR A 18 10.90 0.52 -1.84
N GLY A 19 10.48 1.59 -1.15
CA GLY A 19 9.32 2.42 -1.48
C GLY A 19 9.41 2.97 -2.90
N PHE A 20 10.52 3.63 -3.26
CA PHE A 20 10.72 4.14 -4.62
C PHE A 20 10.70 3.02 -5.69
N THR A 21 11.26 1.85 -5.37
CA THR A 21 11.23 0.70 -6.29
C THR A 21 9.81 0.19 -6.49
N TRP A 22 9.02 0.10 -5.42
CA TRP A 22 7.62 -0.29 -5.46
C TRP A 22 6.77 0.71 -6.26
N THR A 23 6.96 2.01 -6.01
CA THR A 23 6.33 3.08 -6.80
C THR A 23 6.65 2.94 -8.28
N ALA A 24 7.91 2.65 -8.65
CA ALA A 24 8.29 2.48 -10.05
C ALA A 24 7.57 1.31 -10.73
N ILE A 25 7.39 0.20 -10.02
CA ILE A 25 6.67 -0.99 -10.50
C ILE A 25 5.19 -0.66 -10.72
N LEU A 26 4.54 -0.04 -9.73
CA LEU A 26 3.13 0.34 -9.84
C LEU A 26 2.89 1.41 -10.92
N ALA A 27 3.80 2.37 -11.06
CA ALA A 27 3.77 3.36 -12.13
C ALA A 27 3.90 2.70 -13.52
N ALA A 28 4.72 1.64 -13.63
CA ALA A 28 4.84 0.88 -14.86
C ALA A 28 3.56 0.11 -15.19
N GLN A 29 2.90 -0.49 -14.18
CA GLN A 29 1.62 -1.15 -14.34
C GLN A 29 0.54 -0.18 -14.82
N THR A 30 0.37 0.95 -14.13
CA THR A 30 -0.66 1.96 -14.46
C THR A 30 -0.42 2.64 -15.81
N TYR A 31 0.84 2.88 -16.17
CA TYR A 31 1.23 3.36 -17.50
C TYR A 31 0.93 2.31 -18.58
N ALA A 32 1.25 1.04 -18.34
CA ALA A 32 1.00 -0.05 -19.29
C ALA A 32 -0.49 -0.33 -19.50
N SER A 33 -1.32 -0.20 -18.47
CA SER A 33 -2.78 -0.30 -18.57
C SER A 33 -3.43 0.95 -19.14
N ASN A 34 -2.67 2.03 -19.38
CA ASN A 34 -3.17 3.31 -19.86
C ASN A 34 -4.34 3.82 -19.01
N SER A 35 -4.16 3.75 -17.68
CA SER A 35 -5.23 4.05 -16.70
C SER A 35 -5.73 5.49 -16.77
N ASP A 36 -4.83 6.41 -17.12
CA ASP A 36 -5.06 7.85 -17.26
C ASP A 36 -4.56 8.30 -18.66
N PRO A 37 -5.36 8.08 -19.72
CA PRO A 37 -4.95 8.36 -21.11
C PRO A 37 -4.50 9.81 -21.34
N GLU A 38 -5.03 10.75 -20.56
CA GLU A 38 -4.72 12.19 -20.59
C GLU A 38 -3.26 12.51 -20.24
N LEU A 39 -2.57 11.61 -19.54
CA LEU A 39 -1.15 11.78 -19.20
C LEU A 39 -0.22 11.60 -20.42
N GLY A 40 -0.71 10.99 -21.49
CA GLY A 40 -0.01 10.78 -22.74
C GLY A 40 0.89 9.54 -22.76
N ARG A 41 1.85 9.51 -23.69
CA ARG A 41 2.81 8.41 -23.89
C ARG A 41 4.26 8.89 -23.92
N GLY A 42 5.19 7.97 -23.70
CA GLY A 42 6.63 8.21 -23.70
C GLY A 42 7.19 8.50 -22.31
N ALA A 43 8.49 8.78 -22.24
CA ALA A 43 9.21 8.93 -20.96
C ALA A 43 8.63 10.06 -20.08
N ALA A 44 8.20 11.17 -20.69
CA ALA A 44 7.58 12.28 -19.96
C ALA A 44 6.23 11.86 -19.34
N ALA A 45 5.43 11.05 -20.04
CA ALA A 45 4.19 10.52 -19.51
C ALA A 45 4.45 9.54 -18.36
N TYR A 46 5.41 8.63 -18.51
CA TYR A 46 5.82 7.73 -17.42
C TYR A 46 6.23 8.49 -16.15
N GLY A 47 6.96 9.60 -16.28
CA GLY A 47 7.30 10.47 -15.14
C GLY A 47 6.06 11.05 -14.43
N ARG A 48 4.98 11.36 -15.16
CA ARG A 48 3.71 11.82 -14.58
C ARG A 48 2.99 10.71 -13.83
N TYR A 49 2.93 9.51 -14.42
CA TYR A 49 2.41 8.31 -13.75
C TYR A 49 3.18 8.03 -12.47
N PHE A 50 4.52 8.06 -12.53
CA PHE A 50 5.38 7.86 -11.37
C PHE A 50 5.09 8.87 -10.25
N TRP A 51 5.01 10.16 -10.58
CA TRP A 51 4.72 11.19 -9.59
C TRP A 51 3.35 11.02 -8.94
N ARG A 52 2.31 10.70 -9.72
CA ARG A 52 0.96 10.41 -9.19
C ARG A 52 0.99 9.21 -8.24
N THR A 53 1.55 8.09 -8.69
CA THR A 53 1.69 6.88 -7.88
C THR A 53 2.50 7.13 -6.61
N PHE A 54 3.55 7.96 -6.67
CA PHE A 54 4.35 8.32 -5.50
C PHE A 54 3.51 9.06 -4.46
N VAL A 55 2.82 10.13 -4.86
CA VAL A 55 2.02 10.96 -3.95
C VAL A 55 0.85 10.18 -3.36
N ASP A 56 0.17 9.38 -4.18
CA ASP A 56 -0.93 8.53 -3.73
C ASP A 56 -0.45 7.42 -2.79
N GLY A 57 0.72 6.83 -3.07
CA GLY A 57 1.35 5.82 -2.21
C GLY A 57 1.75 6.39 -0.84
N VAL A 58 2.47 7.51 -0.83
CA VAL A 58 2.85 8.21 0.41
C VAL A 58 1.60 8.57 1.21
N SER A 59 0.62 9.21 0.57
CA SER A 59 -0.62 9.61 1.26
C SER A 59 -1.35 8.40 1.83
N GLY A 60 -1.47 7.33 1.04
CA GLY A 60 -2.02 6.04 1.46
C GLY A 60 -1.35 5.51 2.71
N SER A 61 -0.02 5.34 2.69
CA SER A 61 0.76 4.86 3.83
C SER A 61 0.58 5.72 5.08
N TYR A 62 0.54 7.04 4.97
CA TYR A 62 0.27 7.87 6.15
C TYR A 62 -1.14 7.66 6.70
N PHE A 63 -2.15 7.47 5.86
CA PHE A 63 -3.51 7.18 6.34
C PHE A 63 -3.63 5.78 6.95
N THR A 64 -3.08 4.76 6.29
CA THR A 64 -3.23 3.34 6.67
C THR A 64 -2.24 2.88 7.72
N GLU A 65 -1.09 3.56 7.89
CA GLU A 65 -0.04 3.17 8.83
C GLU A 65 0.16 4.17 9.97
N ALA A 66 -0.21 5.44 9.80
CA ALA A 66 -0.02 6.47 10.84
C ALA A 66 -1.32 6.99 11.43
N ILE A 67 -2.15 7.66 10.61
CA ILE A 67 -3.27 8.47 11.08
C ILE A 67 -4.40 7.58 11.61
N VAL A 68 -4.97 6.70 10.77
CA VAL A 68 -6.10 5.87 11.17
C VAL A 68 -5.71 4.87 12.27
N PRO A 69 -4.59 4.13 12.19
CA PRO A 69 -4.19 3.23 13.26
C PRO A 69 -3.92 3.91 14.60
N SER A 70 -3.48 5.18 14.60
CA SER A 70 -3.33 5.95 15.84
C SER A 70 -4.66 6.25 16.52
N ILE A 71 -5.73 6.42 15.73
CA ILE A 71 -7.09 6.68 16.21
C ILE A 71 -7.75 5.36 16.65
N THR A 72 -7.68 4.32 15.81
CA THR A 72 -8.33 3.02 16.03
C THR A 72 -7.56 2.10 16.99
N ARG A 73 -6.32 2.48 17.36
CA ARG A 73 -5.41 1.68 18.19
C ARG A 73 -5.05 0.34 17.56
N GLU A 74 -4.85 0.35 16.24
CA GLU A 74 -4.41 -0.79 15.45
C GLU A 74 -2.89 -0.77 15.27
N ASP A 75 -2.28 -1.96 15.17
CA ASP A 75 -0.88 -2.13 14.80
C ASP A 75 -0.80 -2.33 13.28
N PRO A 76 -0.26 -1.35 12.53
CA PRO A 76 -0.21 -1.40 11.06
C PRO A 76 0.83 -2.39 10.51
N ARG A 77 1.70 -2.95 11.37
CA ARG A 77 2.78 -3.81 10.89
C ARG A 77 2.25 -5.14 10.35
N TYR A 78 2.83 -5.56 9.23
CA TYR A 78 2.64 -6.90 8.72
C TYR A 78 3.47 -7.91 9.53
N TYR A 79 2.81 -8.93 10.07
CA TYR A 79 3.45 -10.02 10.81
C TYR A 79 3.51 -11.25 9.93
N THR A 80 4.71 -11.64 9.48
CA THR A 80 4.89 -12.80 8.61
C THR A 80 4.51 -14.11 9.31
N LEU A 81 3.80 -15.00 8.62
CA LEU A 81 3.55 -16.36 9.11
C LEU A 81 4.83 -17.20 9.02
N GLY A 82 5.60 -17.07 7.95
CA GLY A 82 6.98 -17.58 7.82
C GLY A 82 7.13 -19.11 7.71
N HIS A 83 6.08 -19.89 7.97
CA HIS A 83 6.10 -21.35 7.95
C HIS A 83 4.82 -21.95 7.37
N GLY A 84 4.89 -23.19 6.88
CA GLY A 84 3.77 -23.91 6.26
C GLY A 84 3.83 -23.94 4.74
N SER A 85 2.79 -24.49 4.10
CA SER A 85 2.70 -24.61 2.65
C SER A 85 2.52 -23.25 1.96
N PHE A 86 2.92 -23.17 0.69
CA PHE A 86 2.79 -21.95 -0.13
C PHE A 86 1.38 -21.37 -0.10
N PHE A 87 0.36 -22.19 -0.36
CA PHE A 87 -1.04 -21.74 -0.38
C PHE A 87 -1.55 -21.24 0.98
N ARG A 88 -1.08 -21.84 2.09
CA ARG A 88 -1.45 -21.38 3.43
C ARG A 88 -0.89 -19.99 3.72
N ARG A 89 0.36 -19.74 3.32
CA ARG A 89 1.02 -18.44 3.50
C ARG A 89 0.42 -17.37 2.58
N MET A 90 0.10 -17.74 1.34
CA MET A 90 -0.63 -16.87 0.40
C MET A 90 -2.02 -16.48 0.91
N GLY A 91 -2.81 -17.45 1.37
CA GLY A 91 -4.13 -17.16 1.97
C GLY A 91 -4.01 -16.31 3.23
N TYR A 92 -2.99 -16.56 4.05
CA TYR A 92 -2.68 -15.74 5.21
C TYR A 92 -2.38 -14.29 4.80
N SER A 93 -1.43 -14.04 3.89
CA SER A 93 -1.05 -12.68 3.47
C SER A 93 -2.21 -11.89 2.89
N LEU A 94 -3.08 -12.53 2.09
CA LEU A 94 -4.26 -11.88 1.53
C LEU A 94 -5.30 -11.56 2.61
N SER A 95 -5.51 -12.45 3.58
CA SER A 95 -6.47 -12.20 4.67
C SER A 95 -6.09 -11.01 5.56
N ARG A 96 -4.81 -10.64 5.62
CA ARG A 96 -4.32 -9.50 6.42
C ARG A 96 -4.76 -8.13 5.91
N VAL A 97 -5.25 -8.07 4.67
CA VAL A 97 -5.92 -6.87 4.16
C VAL A 97 -7.22 -6.59 4.91
N ALA A 98 -7.95 -7.64 5.32
CA ALA A 98 -9.22 -7.52 6.05
C ALA A 98 -9.06 -7.66 7.58
N VAL A 99 -7.99 -8.32 8.05
CA VAL A 99 -7.77 -8.61 9.47
C VAL A 99 -6.42 -8.04 9.91
N THR A 100 -6.43 -7.15 10.89
CA THR A 100 -5.21 -6.59 11.49
C THR A 100 -5.04 -7.00 12.96
N LYS A 101 -3.87 -6.70 13.54
CA LYS A 101 -3.65 -6.83 14.99
C LYS A 101 -3.92 -5.47 15.64
N THR A 102 -4.45 -5.47 16.85
CA THR A 102 -4.55 -4.27 17.69
C THR A 102 -3.23 -3.98 18.38
N ASP A 103 -3.09 -2.78 18.94
CA ASP A 103 -1.94 -2.42 19.78
C ASP A 103 -1.78 -3.33 21.02
N SER A 104 -2.86 -4.01 21.45
CA SER A 104 -2.86 -5.01 22.52
C SER A 104 -2.56 -6.45 22.06
N GLY A 105 -2.37 -6.66 20.75
CA GLY A 105 -2.04 -7.97 20.16
C GLY A 105 -3.24 -8.85 19.81
N ALA A 106 -4.47 -8.40 20.06
CA ALA A 106 -5.69 -9.10 19.63
C ALA A 106 -5.91 -8.93 18.12
N SER A 107 -6.75 -9.78 17.51
CA SER A 107 -7.15 -9.62 16.10
C SER A 107 -8.38 -8.72 16.00
N SER A 108 -8.38 -7.80 15.04
CA SER A 108 -9.51 -6.92 14.71
C SER A 108 -9.74 -6.90 13.20
N PHE A 109 -10.91 -6.45 12.76
CA PHE A 109 -11.10 -6.00 11.40
C PHE A 109 -10.13 -4.85 11.10
N ASN A 110 -9.56 -4.82 9.90
CA ASN A 110 -8.56 -3.84 9.50
C ASN A 110 -9.22 -2.52 9.09
N TRP A 111 -9.64 -1.72 10.07
CA TRP A 111 -10.23 -0.41 9.81
C TRP A 111 -9.22 0.56 9.20
N SER A 112 -7.94 0.41 9.53
CA SER A 112 -6.87 1.24 8.98
C SER A 112 -6.72 1.08 7.47
N GLU A 113 -6.74 -0.13 6.95
CA GLU A 113 -6.74 -0.34 5.50
C GLU A 113 -8.04 0.15 4.86
N VAL A 114 -9.20 -0.22 5.40
CA VAL A 114 -10.47 0.09 4.74
C VAL A 114 -10.78 1.59 4.79
N ALA A 115 -10.73 2.20 5.98
CA ALA A 115 -11.04 3.61 6.18
C ALA A 115 -9.85 4.51 5.77
N GLY A 116 -8.61 4.08 5.98
CA GLY A 116 -7.43 4.85 5.56
C GLY A 116 -7.35 4.99 4.04
N ASN A 117 -7.55 3.90 3.28
CA ASN A 117 -7.59 3.98 1.82
C ASN A 117 -8.79 4.80 1.33
N ALA A 118 -9.93 4.77 2.03
CA ALA A 118 -11.09 5.59 1.68
C ALA A 118 -10.80 7.10 1.92
N CYS A 119 -10.12 7.45 3.01
CA CYS A 119 -9.65 8.81 3.25
C CYS A 119 -8.62 9.25 2.21
N ALA A 120 -7.69 8.38 1.82
CA ALA A 120 -6.72 8.67 0.77
C ALA A 120 -7.40 8.93 -0.58
N ALA A 121 -8.36 8.09 -0.98
CA ALA A 121 -9.15 8.26 -2.19
C ALA A 121 -10.09 9.49 -2.15
N ALA A 122 -10.48 9.94 -0.95
CA ALA A 122 -11.19 11.21 -0.79
C ALA A 122 -10.24 12.41 -0.90
N LEU A 123 -8.99 12.29 -0.43
CA LEU A 123 -7.98 13.33 -0.56
C LEU A 123 -7.47 13.46 -1.99
N SER A 124 -7.35 12.37 -2.74
CA SER A 124 -6.97 12.40 -4.16
C SER A 124 -7.92 13.29 -4.98
N ASN A 125 -9.23 13.20 -4.71
CA ASN A 125 -10.24 14.10 -5.29
C ASN A 125 -9.99 15.59 -5.01
N ALA A 126 -9.28 15.96 -3.93
CA ALA A 126 -9.01 17.37 -3.63
C ALA A 126 -7.98 17.97 -4.60
N TYR A 127 -7.02 17.17 -5.07
CA TYR A 127 -5.89 17.62 -5.87
C TYR A 127 -5.95 17.23 -7.37
N TYR A 128 -6.72 16.21 -7.76
CA TYR A 128 -6.91 15.84 -9.18
C TYR A 128 -7.76 16.86 -9.96
N PRO A 129 -7.69 16.99 -11.30
CA PRO A 129 -8.56 17.88 -12.08
C PRO A 129 -10.05 17.51 -11.96
N ALA A 130 -10.97 18.46 -12.14
CA ALA A 130 -12.41 18.22 -11.94
C ALA A 130 -13.00 17.07 -12.78
N GLN A 131 -12.39 16.79 -13.93
CA GLN A 131 -12.74 15.71 -14.86
C GLN A 131 -12.36 14.32 -14.32
N GLU A 132 -11.42 14.25 -13.38
CA GLU A 132 -10.88 13.04 -12.76
C GLU A 132 -11.39 12.87 -11.31
N ARG A 133 -12.43 13.61 -10.91
CA ARG A 133 -13.03 13.53 -9.56
C ARG A 133 -14.37 12.81 -9.58
N GLY A 134 -14.71 12.13 -8.48
CA GLY A 134 -16.05 11.60 -8.23
C GLY A 134 -16.05 10.22 -7.59
N LEU A 135 -17.24 9.76 -7.16
CA LEU A 135 -17.38 8.50 -6.42
C LEU A 135 -16.82 7.30 -7.18
N HIS A 136 -17.04 7.23 -8.49
CA HIS A 136 -16.51 6.15 -9.32
C HIS A 136 -14.98 6.12 -9.31
N GLN A 137 -14.33 7.29 -9.44
CA GLN A 137 -12.87 7.37 -9.40
C GLN A 137 -12.35 7.01 -7.99
N SER A 138 -12.98 7.51 -6.93
CA SER A 138 -12.59 7.15 -5.56
C SER A 138 -12.69 5.65 -5.27
N VAL A 139 -13.69 4.96 -5.81
CA VAL A 139 -13.80 3.49 -5.65
C VAL A 139 -12.70 2.77 -6.43
N ARG A 140 -12.34 3.25 -7.62
CA ARG A 140 -11.21 2.71 -8.39
C ARG A 140 -9.89 2.91 -7.65
N ASP A 141 -9.63 4.11 -7.16
CA ASP A 141 -8.43 4.45 -6.39
C ASP A 141 -8.35 3.61 -5.11
N TRP A 142 -9.46 3.51 -4.37
CA TRP A 142 -9.57 2.65 -3.20
C TRP A 142 -9.25 1.18 -3.51
N GLY A 143 -9.80 0.65 -4.60
CA GLY A 143 -9.53 -0.72 -5.04
C GLY A 143 -8.05 -0.94 -5.40
N ALA A 144 -7.43 0.02 -6.09
CA ALA A 144 -6.00 -0.04 -6.43
C ALA A 144 -5.11 0.00 -5.18
N GLN A 145 -5.47 0.79 -4.17
CA GLN A 145 -4.74 0.83 -2.90
C GLN A 145 -4.88 -0.50 -2.13
N VAL A 146 -6.08 -1.08 -2.09
CA VAL A 146 -6.32 -2.41 -1.50
C VAL A 146 -5.53 -3.51 -2.22
N GLU A 147 -5.47 -3.46 -3.56
CA GLU A 147 -4.63 -4.36 -4.37
C GLU A 147 -3.15 -4.21 -4.02
N SER A 148 -2.65 -2.97 -3.98
CA SER A 148 -1.26 -2.66 -3.61
C SER A 148 -0.92 -3.20 -2.22
N ALA A 149 -1.79 -3.01 -1.23
CA ALA A 149 -1.62 -3.55 0.12
C ALA A 149 -1.56 -5.09 0.13
N ALA A 150 -2.42 -5.76 -0.65
CA ALA A 150 -2.40 -7.21 -0.79
C ALA A 150 -1.07 -7.71 -1.38
N LEU A 151 -0.60 -7.07 -2.46
CA LEU A 151 0.66 -7.41 -3.10
C LEU A 151 1.87 -7.16 -2.17
N ASN A 152 1.85 -6.05 -1.42
CA ASN A 152 2.90 -5.75 -0.45
C ASN A 152 2.94 -6.80 0.67
N ASN A 153 1.79 -7.23 1.20
CA ASN A 153 1.72 -8.29 2.20
C ASN A 153 2.29 -9.61 1.67
N VAL A 154 1.99 -9.97 0.43
CA VAL A 154 2.56 -11.15 -0.24
C VAL A 154 4.07 -11.00 -0.37
N ALA A 155 4.55 -9.85 -0.86
CA ALA A 155 5.98 -9.58 -0.99
C ALA A 155 6.69 -9.71 0.37
N LYS A 156 6.15 -9.08 1.42
CA LYS A 156 6.67 -9.15 2.80
C LYS A 156 6.69 -10.61 3.32
N GLU A 157 5.64 -11.39 3.05
CA GLU A 157 5.56 -12.81 3.48
C GLU A 157 6.63 -13.70 2.83
N PHE A 158 6.93 -13.49 1.54
CA PHE A 158 7.85 -14.34 0.78
C PHE A 158 9.27 -13.78 0.62
N TRP A 159 9.50 -12.51 0.96
CA TRP A 159 10.82 -11.87 0.88
C TRP A 159 11.93 -12.63 1.62
N PRO A 160 11.73 -13.17 2.84
CA PRO A 160 12.76 -13.97 3.51
C PRO A 160 13.18 -15.23 2.73
N ASP A 161 12.29 -15.79 1.92
CA ASP A 161 12.61 -16.96 1.09
C ASP A 161 13.36 -16.56 -0.18
N ILE A 162 12.95 -15.47 -0.83
CA ILE A 162 13.66 -14.88 -1.98
C ILE A 162 15.09 -14.53 -1.57
N ARG A 163 15.25 -13.85 -0.43
CA ARG A 163 16.56 -13.43 0.09
C ARG A 163 17.48 -14.61 0.38
N ARG A 164 16.95 -15.70 0.96
CA ARG A 164 17.72 -16.91 1.28
C ARG A 164 18.01 -17.78 0.05
N LYS A 165 17.02 -18.06 -0.79
CA LYS A 165 17.11 -19.05 -1.88
C LYS A 165 17.68 -18.47 -3.16
N ILE A 166 17.31 -17.23 -3.50
CA ILE A 166 17.70 -16.59 -4.76
C ILE A 166 18.93 -15.70 -4.53
N LEU A 167 18.85 -14.79 -3.56
CA LEU A 167 19.94 -13.84 -3.30
C LEU A 167 21.08 -14.42 -2.45
N ARG A 168 20.90 -15.61 -1.87
CA ARG A 168 21.87 -16.31 -1.00
C ARG A 168 22.41 -15.42 0.14
N ARG A 169 21.62 -14.46 0.62
CA ARG A 169 21.96 -13.58 1.75
C ARG A 169 21.20 -14.04 2.99
N LYS A 170 21.90 -14.15 4.12
CA LYS A 170 21.33 -14.54 5.44
C LYS A 170 20.50 -13.41 6.02
#